data_AF-A0A1V6D6Y2-F1
#
_entry.id   AF-A0A1V6D6Y2-F1
#
_cell.length_a   1.000
_cell.length_b   1.000
_cell.length_c   1.000
_cell.angle_alpha   90.00
_cell.angle_beta   90.00
_cell.angle_gamma   90.00
#
_symmetry.space_group_name_H-M   'P 1'
#
loop_
_entity.id
_entity.type
_entity.pdbx_description
1 polymer ?
#
loop_
_entity_poly.entity_id
_entity_poly.type
_entity_poly.pdbx_seq_one_letter_code
_entity_poly.pdbx_strand_id
1 'polypeptide(L)'
;MVKHSILILALAVAGSSLHGQGISQQDLADQAKRLERLGEQWVQSGQLDESQEAYRDEIRALKSITIDQAALAPLKAVLNAQRKDPIDLFVANRLLRPLQWSKVEVIREGLPMVKAFIKGKGAFQDLPVYSEEKLEYFRPPDGADEATRKRFEQRQKEKLDKETPIKLHNEQVSQLQTLLFNLMVLANDQNEDTELFKLMGNAETRGWWTYAEIAEVFRGETHRMVPERAKALYLLFERRWNELREQMEQQKLKVKEYVDYGEVELRATDNSVFKVHKENPCPRLLRTINFLAPMARMPALKDPKGKDTGSKASGKQPATPGGGSKRQAPAGGGAQPAQPAKKT
;
A
#
# COMPACT_ATOMS: atom_id res chain seq x y z
N MET A 1 35.92 -15.98 26.56
CA MET A 1 35.16 -17.03 25.85
C MET A 1 34.15 -17.64 26.80
N VAL A 2 32.88 -17.19 26.80
CA VAL A 2 31.65 -17.95 27.15
C VAL A 2 30.48 -17.03 26.78
N LYS A 3 30.01 -17.10 25.53
CA LYS A 3 28.69 -16.67 25.07
C LYS A 3 28.47 -17.49 23.81
N HIS A 4 27.47 -18.38 23.77
CA HIS A 4 26.89 -19.13 22.62
C HIS A 4 26.32 -20.48 23.10
N SER A 5 25.41 -20.51 24.09
CA SER A 5 24.71 -21.77 24.42
C SER A 5 23.30 -21.64 25.02
N ILE A 6 22.70 -20.46 25.14
CA ILE A 6 21.32 -20.33 25.67
C ILE A 6 20.26 -20.21 24.56
N LEU A 7 20.66 -19.97 23.30
CA LEU A 7 19.71 -19.76 22.20
C LEU A 7 19.13 -21.05 21.57
N ILE A 8 19.63 -22.23 21.95
CA ILE A 8 19.23 -23.50 21.31
C ILE A 8 18.23 -24.30 22.15
N LEU A 9 18.06 -23.99 23.44
CA LEU A 9 17.11 -24.72 24.30
C LEU A 9 15.66 -24.18 24.26
N ALA A 10 15.43 -23.01 23.67
CA ALA A 10 14.08 -22.46 23.49
C ALA A 10 13.35 -22.98 22.22
N LEU A 11 14.09 -23.60 21.29
CA LEU A 11 13.53 -24.19 20.07
C LEU A 11 12.96 -25.62 20.28
N ALA A 12 13.18 -26.22 21.45
CA ALA A 12 12.70 -27.57 21.79
C ALA A 12 11.29 -27.60 22.42
N VAL A 13 10.62 -26.46 22.59
CA VAL A 13 9.20 -26.39 23.01
C VAL A 13 8.28 -26.01 21.83
N ALA A 14 8.80 -26.02 20.60
CA ALA A 14 7.99 -26.02 19.38
C ALA A 14 7.43 -27.44 19.16
N GLY A 15 6.39 -27.79 19.90
CA GLY A 15 5.81 -29.12 19.79
C GLY A 15 4.65 -29.39 20.72
N SER A 16 3.66 -28.50 20.78
CA SER A 16 2.29 -28.83 21.19
C SER A 16 1.38 -27.61 21.03
N SER A 17 0.42 -27.71 20.10
CA SER A 17 -0.98 -27.30 20.29
C SER A 17 -1.25 -25.90 20.87
N LEU A 18 -1.84 -25.01 20.07
CA LEU A 18 -3.19 -24.49 20.34
C LEU A 18 -3.62 -23.52 19.25
N HIS A 19 -4.64 -23.93 18.49
CA HIS A 19 -5.58 -22.98 17.90
C HIS A 19 -6.15 -22.13 19.06
N GLY A 20 -5.72 -20.87 19.20
CA GLY A 20 -6.33 -19.94 20.17
C GLY A 20 -5.41 -18.99 20.95
N GLN A 21 -4.10 -18.91 20.69
CA GLN A 21 -3.22 -17.93 21.38
C GLN A 21 -2.75 -16.84 20.41
N GLY A 22 -3.10 -15.60 20.71
CA GLY A 22 -2.67 -14.41 19.97
C GLY A 22 -1.16 -14.28 19.90
N ILE A 23 -0.69 -13.50 18.93
CA ILE A 23 0.74 -13.25 18.71
C ILE A 23 1.37 -12.54 19.91
N SER A 24 2.50 -13.07 20.40
CA SER A 24 3.18 -12.50 21.57
C SER A 24 3.98 -11.24 21.21
N GLN A 25 4.31 -10.42 22.21
CA GLN A 25 5.21 -9.28 22.02
C GLN A 25 6.60 -9.70 21.53
N GLN A 26 7.08 -10.86 21.96
CA GLN A 26 8.37 -11.38 21.53
C GLN A 26 8.36 -11.73 20.04
N ASP A 27 7.27 -12.34 19.55
CA ASP A 27 7.11 -12.67 18.13
C ASP A 27 7.11 -11.41 17.25
N LEU A 28 6.38 -10.36 17.68
CA LEU A 28 6.36 -9.08 16.98
C LEU A 28 7.71 -8.36 17.04
N ALA A 29 8.42 -8.43 18.17
CA ALA A 29 9.74 -7.84 18.30
C ALA A 29 10.77 -8.55 17.41
N ASP A 30 10.70 -9.88 17.32
CA ASP A 30 11.60 -10.65 16.46
C ASP A 30 11.26 -10.47 14.98
N GLN A 31 9.98 -10.30 14.64
CA GLN A 31 9.56 -9.86 13.30
C GLN A 31 10.09 -8.46 12.98
N ALA A 32 9.98 -7.51 13.91
CA ALA A 32 10.48 -6.15 13.72
C ALA A 32 11.99 -6.15 13.43
N LYS A 33 12.79 -6.96 14.14
CA LYS A 33 14.24 -7.10 13.88
C LYS A 33 14.54 -7.68 12.51
N ARG A 34 13.73 -8.62 12.00
CA ARG A 34 13.87 -9.15 10.64
C ARG A 34 13.58 -8.06 9.61
N LEU A 35 12.51 -7.31 9.81
CA LEU A 35 12.14 -6.16 8.97
C LEU A 35 13.18 -5.03 9.03
N GLU A 36 13.79 -4.78 10.18
CA GLU A 36 14.87 -3.80 10.33
C GLU A 36 16.05 -4.14 9.42
N ARG A 37 16.50 -5.40 9.39
CA ARG A 37 17.59 -5.83 8.50
C ARG A 37 17.23 -5.68 7.02
N LEU A 38 16.00 -6.02 6.64
CA LEU A 38 15.52 -5.79 5.28
C LEU A 38 15.42 -4.30 4.94
N GLY A 39 15.00 -3.48 5.90
CA GLY A 39 14.97 -2.04 5.79
C GLY A 39 16.36 -1.43 5.63
N GLU A 40 17.37 -1.94 6.35
CA GLU A 40 18.77 -1.54 6.19
C GLU A 40 19.28 -1.84 4.79
N GLN A 41 19.00 -3.05 4.27
CA GLN A 41 19.37 -3.44 2.90
C GLN A 41 18.66 -2.55 1.86
N TRP A 42 17.37 -2.29 2.05
CA TRP A 42 16.58 -1.41 1.20
C TRP A 42 17.10 0.02 1.16
N VAL A 43 17.49 0.58 2.31
CA VAL A 43 18.08 1.92 2.37
C VAL A 43 19.45 1.96 1.69
N GLN A 44 20.25 0.90 1.83
CA GLN A 44 21.57 0.81 1.20
C GLN A 44 21.50 0.68 -0.33
N SER A 45 20.53 -0.09 -0.84
CA SER A 45 20.35 -0.29 -2.29
C SER A 45 19.55 0.84 -2.95
N GLY A 46 18.75 1.59 -2.19
CA GLY A 46 17.79 2.57 -2.71
C GLY A 46 16.57 1.95 -3.41
N GLN A 47 16.48 0.62 -3.44
CA GLN A 47 15.41 -0.14 -4.08
C GLN A 47 15.14 -1.44 -3.33
N LEU A 48 13.86 -1.80 -3.20
CA LEU A 48 13.47 -3.06 -2.56
C LEU A 48 13.47 -4.15 -3.63
N ASP A 49 14.38 -5.11 -3.52
CA ASP A 49 14.40 -6.25 -4.43
C ASP A 49 13.35 -7.29 -3.99
N GLU A 50 12.14 -7.14 -4.54
CA GLU A 50 11.02 -8.02 -4.24
C GLU A 50 11.20 -9.46 -4.76
N SER A 51 12.22 -9.69 -5.59
CA SER A 51 12.56 -11.02 -6.09
C SER A 51 13.34 -11.85 -5.09
N GLN A 52 13.96 -11.21 -4.08
CA GLN A 52 14.75 -11.88 -3.06
C GLN A 52 13.88 -12.82 -2.23
N GLU A 53 14.39 -14.03 -2.02
CA GLU A 53 13.75 -15.06 -1.20
C GLU A 53 13.48 -14.56 0.22
N ALA A 54 14.45 -13.87 0.83
CA ALA A 54 14.29 -13.27 2.15
C ALA A 54 13.11 -12.28 2.24
N TYR A 55 12.90 -11.45 1.21
CA TYR A 55 11.75 -10.56 1.18
C TYR A 55 10.44 -11.33 1.04
N ARG A 56 10.39 -12.31 0.13
CA ARG A 56 9.19 -13.11 -0.12
C ARG A 56 8.76 -13.92 1.10
N ASP A 57 9.72 -14.52 1.80
CA ASP A 57 9.47 -15.28 3.01
C ASP A 57 8.96 -14.38 4.13
N GLU A 58 9.52 -13.18 4.27
CA GLU A 58 9.06 -12.21 5.26
C GLU A 58 7.63 -11.74 4.96
N ILE A 59 7.30 -11.44 3.70
CA ILE A 59 5.91 -11.08 3.31
C ILE A 59 4.96 -12.25 3.56
N ARG A 60 5.39 -13.50 3.35
CA ARG A 60 4.59 -14.69 3.67
C ARG A 60 4.36 -14.82 5.18
N ALA A 61 5.40 -14.58 5.99
CA ALA A 61 5.30 -14.58 7.45
C ALA A 61 4.30 -13.51 7.93
N LEU A 62 4.39 -12.28 7.43
CA LEU A 62 3.46 -11.21 7.76
C LEU A 62 2.01 -11.55 7.40
N LYS A 63 1.77 -12.24 6.28
CA LYS A 63 0.41 -12.68 5.90
C LYS A 63 -0.17 -13.74 6.83
N SER A 64 0.67 -14.45 7.56
CA SER A 64 0.23 -15.43 8.56
C SER A 64 -0.05 -14.81 9.94
N ILE A 65 0.38 -13.57 10.17
CA ILE A 65 0.11 -12.83 11.41
C ILE A 65 -1.38 -12.48 11.47
N THR A 66 -2.02 -12.92 12.54
CA THR A 66 -3.37 -12.47 12.90
C THR A 66 -3.24 -11.50 14.07
N ILE A 67 -3.73 -10.27 13.90
CA ILE A 67 -3.78 -9.28 14.97
C ILE A 67 -5.16 -9.36 15.62
N ASP A 68 -5.18 -9.67 16.91
CA ASP A 68 -6.35 -9.59 17.76
C ASP A 68 -6.19 -8.47 18.80
N GLN A 69 -7.17 -8.32 19.71
CA GLN A 69 -7.13 -7.28 20.73
C GLN A 69 -5.90 -7.43 21.66
N ALA A 70 -5.52 -8.66 21.99
CA ALA A 70 -4.38 -8.94 22.87
C ALA A 70 -3.05 -8.52 22.23
N ALA A 71 -2.95 -8.58 20.89
CA ALA A 71 -1.77 -8.16 20.15
C ALA A 71 -1.62 -6.64 19.96
N LEU A 72 -2.65 -5.83 20.22
CA LEU A 72 -2.60 -4.36 20.01
C LEU A 72 -1.60 -3.66 20.93
N ALA A 73 -1.56 -4.00 22.21
CA ALA A 73 -0.62 -3.41 23.16
C ALA A 73 0.86 -3.80 22.85
N PRO A 74 1.16 -5.09 22.59
CA PRO A 74 2.44 -5.52 22.04
C PRO A 74 2.84 -4.78 20.75
N LEU A 75 1.94 -4.66 19.79
CA LEU A 75 2.17 -3.96 18.53
C LEU A 75 2.51 -2.49 18.77
N LYS A 76 1.77 -1.81 19.65
CA LYS A 76 2.08 -0.43 20.07
C LYS A 76 3.48 -0.30 20.65
N ALA A 77 3.89 -1.22 21.52
CA ALA A 77 5.21 -1.21 22.12
C ALA A 77 6.31 -1.34 21.06
N VAL A 78 6.13 -2.23 20.09
CA VAL A 78 7.08 -2.43 18.99
C VAL A 78 7.15 -1.22 18.04
N LEU A 79 6.02 -0.57 17.75
CA LEU A 79 5.99 0.65 16.93
C LEU A 79 6.64 1.85 17.62
N ASN A 80 6.60 1.91 18.96
CA ASN A 80 7.22 2.98 19.73
C ASN A 80 8.74 2.81 19.92
N ALA A 81 9.31 1.65 19.55
CA ALA A 81 10.75 1.48 19.56
C ALA A 81 11.42 2.50 18.62
N GLN A 82 12.53 3.10 19.07
CA GLN A 82 13.28 4.05 18.26
C GLN A 82 14.15 3.30 17.23
N ARG A 83 14.00 3.68 15.96
CA ARG A 83 14.83 3.21 14.85
C ARG A 83 15.27 4.41 14.03
N LYS A 84 16.22 4.19 13.12
CA LYS A 84 16.63 5.23 12.15
C LYS A 84 15.53 5.42 11.11
N ASP A 85 15.24 6.67 10.78
CA ASP A 85 14.46 7.03 9.60
C ASP A 85 15.29 6.72 8.34
N PRO A 86 14.78 6.09 7.26
CA PRO A 86 13.40 5.65 6.95
C PRO A 86 13.04 4.20 7.34
N ILE A 87 13.94 3.48 8.02
CA ILE A 87 13.74 2.07 8.40
C ILE A 87 12.56 1.92 9.37
N ASP A 88 12.36 2.90 10.26
CA ASP A 88 11.25 2.86 11.21
C ASP A 88 9.87 2.84 10.53
N LEU A 89 9.69 3.70 9.53
CA LEU A 89 8.46 3.76 8.74
C LEU A 89 8.30 2.49 7.89
N PHE A 90 9.40 1.96 7.36
CA PHE A 90 9.39 0.67 6.66
C PHE A 90 8.86 -0.45 7.55
N VAL A 91 9.43 -0.62 8.74
CA VAL A 91 9.01 -1.65 9.71
C VAL A 91 7.54 -1.46 10.08
N ALA A 92 7.14 -0.23 10.42
CA ALA A 92 5.76 0.09 10.78
C ALA A 92 4.77 -0.24 9.66
N ASN A 93 5.07 0.13 8.41
CA ASN A 93 4.24 -0.19 7.24
C ASN A 93 3.95 -1.68 7.12
N ARG A 94 4.95 -2.51 7.41
CA ARG A 94 4.83 -3.97 7.27
C ARG A 94 4.10 -4.59 8.45
N LEU A 95 4.40 -4.16 9.69
CA LEU A 95 3.75 -4.69 10.90
C LEU A 95 2.28 -4.26 11.04
N LEU A 96 1.90 -3.13 10.47
CA LEU A 96 0.51 -2.64 10.53
C LEU A 96 -0.40 -3.25 9.45
N ARG A 97 0.14 -3.78 8.34
CA ARG A 97 -0.66 -4.39 7.26
C ARG A 97 -1.62 -5.49 7.72
N PRO A 98 -1.22 -6.42 8.61
CA PRO A 98 -2.12 -7.45 9.12
C PRO A 98 -3.41 -6.93 9.80
N LEU A 99 -3.43 -5.68 10.29
CA LEU A 99 -4.65 -5.07 10.82
C LEU A 99 -5.77 -5.00 9.77
N GLN A 100 -5.46 -4.88 8.47
CA GLN A 100 -6.46 -4.83 7.40
C GLN A 100 -7.26 -6.13 7.25
N TRP A 101 -6.76 -7.24 7.81
CA TRP A 101 -7.43 -8.54 7.80
C TRP A 101 -8.03 -8.89 9.16
N SER A 102 -7.91 -8.00 10.14
CA SER A 102 -8.45 -8.19 11.49
C SER A 102 -9.96 -7.92 11.52
N LYS A 103 -10.60 -8.31 12.62
CA LYS A 103 -12.02 -8.00 12.85
C LYS A 103 -12.22 -6.49 12.99
N VAL A 104 -13.40 -6.00 12.62
CA VAL A 104 -13.74 -4.57 12.64
C VAL A 104 -13.51 -3.94 14.03
N GLU A 105 -13.80 -4.69 15.10
CA GLU A 105 -13.61 -4.23 16.48
C GLU A 105 -12.13 -4.01 16.81
N VAL A 106 -11.26 -4.92 16.36
CA VAL A 106 -9.79 -4.82 16.53
C VAL A 106 -9.26 -3.63 15.74
N ILE A 107 -9.77 -3.42 14.53
CA ILE A 107 -9.40 -2.27 13.70
C ILE A 107 -9.77 -0.96 14.40
N ARG A 108 -11.00 -0.85 14.91
CA ARG A 108 -11.47 0.34 15.66
C ARG A 108 -10.60 0.63 16.88
N GLU A 109 -10.25 -0.39 17.64
CA GLU A 109 -9.42 -0.26 18.84
C GLU A 109 -7.96 0.09 18.50
N GLY A 110 -7.44 -0.44 17.39
CA GLY A 110 -6.08 -0.16 16.91
C GLY A 110 -5.94 1.18 16.18
N LEU A 111 -7.01 1.74 15.62
CA LEU A 111 -6.96 2.94 14.78
C LEU A 111 -6.36 4.17 15.49
N PRO A 112 -6.68 4.49 16.76
CA PRO A 112 -6.06 5.60 17.47
C PRO A 112 -4.54 5.45 17.62
N MET A 113 -4.04 4.22 17.80
CA MET A 113 -2.61 3.93 17.84
C MET A 113 -1.95 4.24 16.49
N VAL A 114 -2.57 3.81 15.39
CA VAL A 114 -2.06 4.07 14.03
C VAL A 114 -2.07 5.56 13.71
N LYS A 115 -3.16 6.27 14.02
CA LYS A 115 -3.27 7.72 13.88
C LYS A 115 -2.19 8.45 14.69
N ALA A 116 -1.95 8.04 15.94
CA ALA A 116 -0.92 8.64 16.78
C ALA A 116 0.49 8.42 16.21
N PHE A 117 0.78 7.22 15.70
CA PHE A 117 2.07 6.92 15.06
C PHE A 117 2.29 7.81 13.82
N ILE A 118 1.32 7.86 12.91
CA ILE A 118 1.41 8.66 11.67
C ILE A 118 1.47 10.15 11.98
N LYS A 119 0.74 10.63 12.98
CA LYS A 119 0.85 12.04 13.42
C LYS A 119 2.25 12.38 13.93
N GLY A 120 2.94 11.42 14.56
CA GLY A 120 4.28 11.63 15.11
C GLY A 120 5.42 11.49 14.08
N LYS A 121 5.28 10.59 13.10
CA LYS A 121 6.38 10.21 12.18
C LYS A 121 6.03 10.24 10.69
N GLY A 122 4.75 10.40 10.34
CA GLY A 122 4.22 10.31 8.98
C GLY A 122 4.02 11.66 8.29
N ALA A 123 4.92 12.61 8.54
CA ALA A 123 4.94 13.89 7.83
C ALA A 123 5.93 13.80 6.67
N PHE A 124 5.50 14.17 5.45
CA PHE A 124 6.40 14.22 4.31
C PHE A 124 7.56 15.19 4.56
N GLN A 125 8.73 14.82 4.07
CA GLN A 125 9.94 15.65 4.07
C GLN A 125 10.03 16.42 2.76
N ASP A 126 10.44 17.68 2.85
CA ASP A 126 10.70 18.54 1.70
C ASP A 126 12.02 18.17 1.02
N LEU A 127 12.08 18.35 -0.30
CA LEU A 127 13.32 18.19 -1.05
C LEU A 127 14.20 19.44 -0.91
N PRO A 128 15.53 19.30 -0.80
CA PRO A 128 16.43 20.44 -0.85
C PRO A 128 16.30 21.19 -2.17
N VAL A 129 16.24 22.52 -2.11
CA VAL A 129 16.28 23.39 -3.28
C VAL A 129 17.67 24.02 -3.38
N TYR A 130 18.38 23.70 -4.46
CA TYR A 130 19.69 24.25 -4.77
C TYR A 130 19.56 25.48 -5.67
N SER A 131 20.40 26.49 -5.40
CA SER A 131 20.57 27.66 -6.27
C SER A 131 21.17 27.26 -7.62
N GLU A 132 21.00 28.11 -8.63
CA GLU A 132 21.58 27.89 -9.97
C GLU A 132 23.10 27.66 -9.91
N GLU A 133 23.83 28.48 -9.15
CA GLU A 133 25.28 28.31 -8.92
C GLU A 133 25.63 26.92 -8.37
N LYS A 134 24.80 26.40 -7.46
CA LYS A 134 25.02 25.07 -6.87
C LYS A 134 24.61 23.96 -7.84
N LEU A 135 23.67 24.20 -8.75
CA LEU A 135 23.33 23.26 -9.83
C LEU A 135 24.44 23.18 -10.88
N GLU A 136 25.06 24.30 -11.25
CA GLU A 136 26.23 24.33 -12.12
C GLU A 136 27.39 23.52 -11.53
N TYR A 137 27.57 23.55 -10.22
CA TYR A 137 28.57 22.72 -9.52
C TYR A 137 28.39 21.21 -9.74
N PHE A 138 27.18 20.75 -10.08
CA PHE A 138 26.85 19.35 -10.40
C PHE A 138 26.89 19.03 -11.90
N ARG A 139 26.99 20.03 -12.78
CA ARG A 139 26.98 19.84 -14.24
C ARG A 139 28.40 19.85 -14.80
N PRO A 140 28.85 18.76 -15.46
CA PRO A 140 30.16 18.76 -16.09
C PRO A 140 30.19 19.73 -17.28
N PRO A 141 31.30 20.45 -17.51
CA PRO A 141 31.43 21.30 -18.69
C PRO A 141 31.52 20.46 -19.97
N ASP A 142 31.06 21.03 -21.09
CA ASP A 142 31.14 20.38 -22.40
C ASP A 142 32.61 20.07 -22.76
N GLY A 143 32.86 18.84 -23.21
CA GLY A 143 34.21 18.39 -23.55
C GLY A 143 35.12 18.07 -22.36
N ALA A 144 34.58 17.99 -21.13
CA ALA A 144 35.34 17.61 -19.94
C ALA A 144 36.12 16.29 -20.14
N ASP A 145 37.37 16.27 -19.66
CA ASP A 145 38.20 15.08 -19.62
C ASP A 145 37.67 14.04 -18.62
N GLU A 146 38.19 12.82 -18.67
CA GLU A 146 37.71 11.71 -17.84
C GLU A 146 37.88 11.99 -16.33
N ALA A 147 38.99 12.63 -15.94
CA ALA A 147 39.26 12.98 -14.55
C ALA A 147 38.24 14.00 -14.00
N THR A 148 37.89 15.00 -14.80
CA THR A 148 36.86 15.99 -14.45
C THR A 148 35.50 15.34 -14.36
N ARG A 149 35.11 14.50 -15.34
CA ARG A 149 33.83 13.77 -15.30
C ARG A 149 33.65 12.94 -14.03
N LYS A 150 34.68 12.18 -13.63
CA LYS A 150 34.64 11.39 -12.38
C LYS A 150 34.41 12.26 -11.13
N ARG A 151 34.98 13.47 -11.08
CA ARG A 151 34.74 14.41 -9.96
C ARG A 151 33.30 14.90 -9.94
N PHE A 152 32.70 15.16 -11.10
CA PHE A 152 31.28 15.56 -11.18
C PHE A 152 30.34 14.40 -10.83
N GLU A 153 30.62 13.18 -11.29
CA GLU A 153 29.88 11.97 -10.90
C GLU A 153 29.91 11.76 -9.38
N GLN A 154 31.05 11.98 -8.72
CA GLN A 154 31.14 11.91 -7.27
C GLN A 154 30.25 12.95 -6.58
N ARG A 155 30.24 14.21 -7.06
CA ARG A 155 29.38 15.28 -6.49
C ARG A 155 27.89 15.00 -6.72
N GLN A 156 27.53 14.51 -7.89
CA GLN A 156 26.18 14.08 -8.21
C GLN A 156 25.75 12.94 -7.30
N LYS A 157 26.64 11.97 -7.06
CA LYS A 157 26.40 10.89 -6.09
C LYS A 157 26.19 11.44 -4.68
N GLU A 158 27.03 12.34 -4.19
CA GLU A 158 26.86 12.97 -2.87
C GLU A 158 25.53 13.73 -2.73
N LYS A 159 25.06 14.38 -3.79
CA LYS A 159 23.73 15.01 -3.85
C LYS A 159 22.63 13.94 -3.73
N LEU A 160 22.69 12.91 -4.56
CA LEU A 160 21.70 11.83 -4.56
C LEU A 160 21.69 11.04 -3.25
N ASP A 161 22.85 10.82 -2.62
CA ASP A 161 22.98 10.16 -1.32
C ASP A 161 22.27 10.94 -0.21
N LYS A 162 22.18 12.28 -0.31
CA LYS A 162 21.42 13.14 0.63
C LYS A 162 19.92 13.11 0.38
N GLU A 163 19.50 12.99 -0.87
CA GLU A 163 18.08 13.06 -1.26
C GLU A 163 17.39 11.69 -1.26
N THR A 164 18.16 10.61 -1.42
CA THR A 164 17.62 9.24 -1.41
C THR A 164 16.88 8.91 -0.12
N PRO A 165 17.39 9.21 1.09
CA PRO A 165 16.64 9.00 2.33
C PRO A 165 15.31 9.73 2.37
N ILE A 166 15.21 10.95 1.82
CA ILE A 166 13.97 11.74 1.73
C ILE A 166 12.96 11.05 0.82
N LYS A 167 13.40 10.61 -0.38
CA LYS A 167 12.56 9.82 -1.28
C LYS A 167 12.02 8.56 -0.59
N LEU A 168 12.90 7.79 0.04
CA LEU A 168 12.53 6.54 0.71
C LEU A 168 11.60 6.80 1.89
N HIS A 169 11.84 7.85 2.68
CA HIS A 169 10.94 8.29 3.76
C HIS A 169 9.55 8.59 3.21
N ASN A 170 9.46 9.49 2.23
CA ASN A 170 8.18 9.92 1.68
C ASN A 170 7.38 8.79 1.05
N GLU A 171 8.05 7.84 0.38
CA GLU A 171 7.42 6.63 -0.13
C GLU A 171 6.76 5.82 0.99
N GLN A 172 7.45 5.66 2.13
CA GLN A 172 6.88 4.96 3.28
C GLN A 172 5.75 5.76 3.95
N VAL A 173 5.84 7.10 3.99
CA VAL A 173 4.76 7.94 4.50
C VAL A 173 3.48 7.79 3.66
N SER A 174 3.58 7.84 2.33
CA SER A 174 2.42 7.63 1.43
C SER A 174 1.81 6.23 1.64
N GLN A 175 2.65 5.19 1.73
CA GLN A 175 2.18 3.83 2.02
C GLN A 175 1.44 3.74 3.38
N LEU A 176 1.95 4.40 4.42
CA LEU A 176 1.32 4.43 5.75
C LEU A 176 0.00 5.20 5.74
N GLN A 177 -0.06 6.34 5.05
CA GLN A 177 -1.28 7.12 4.92
C GLN A 177 -2.36 6.32 4.18
N THR A 178 -2.00 5.67 3.08
CA THR A 178 -2.92 4.76 2.36
C THR A 178 -3.40 3.61 3.25
N LEU A 179 -2.51 3.01 4.04
CA LEU A 179 -2.89 1.99 5.03
C LEU A 179 -3.88 2.54 6.07
N LEU A 180 -3.63 3.73 6.62
CA LEU A 180 -4.54 4.39 7.56
C LEU A 180 -5.91 4.64 6.92
N PHE A 181 -5.97 5.17 5.70
CA PHE A 181 -7.24 5.40 5.02
C PHE A 181 -8.03 4.10 4.84
N ASN A 182 -7.36 3.01 4.46
CA ASN A 182 -7.99 1.70 4.39
C ASN A 182 -8.54 1.26 5.75
N LEU A 183 -7.76 1.42 6.82
CA LEU A 183 -8.21 1.07 8.16
C LEU A 183 -9.39 1.93 8.62
N MET A 184 -9.43 3.23 8.30
CA MET A 184 -10.57 4.11 8.57
C MET A 184 -11.83 3.60 7.87
N VAL A 185 -11.72 3.18 6.59
CA VAL A 185 -12.86 2.60 5.87
C VAL A 185 -13.24 1.22 6.46
N LEU A 186 -12.28 0.37 6.78
CA LEU A 186 -12.54 -0.96 7.34
C LEU A 186 -13.09 -0.92 8.77
N ALA A 187 -12.81 0.15 9.53
CA ALA A 187 -13.35 0.38 10.86
C ALA A 187 -14.88 0.51 10.85
N ASN A 188 -15.51 0.73 9.70
CA ASN A 188 -16.96 0.82 9.58
C ASN A 188 -17.58 1.84 10.55
N ASP A 189 -16.96 3.01 10.64
CA ASP A 189 -17.34 4.10 11.53
C ASP A 189 -17.64 5.37 10.71
N GLN A 190 -18.80 5.97 10.93
CA GLN A 190 -19.27 7.14 10.19
C GLN A 190 -18.45 8.41 10.51
N ASN A 191 -17.88 8.52 11.71
CA ASN A 191 -16.99 9.62 12.06
C ASN A 191 -15.69 9.53 11.27
N GLU A 192 -15.16 8.32 11.11
CA GLU A 192 -13.97 8.03 10.30
C GLU A 192 -14.22 8.32 8.81
N ASP A 193 -15.38 7.95 8.28
CA ASP A 193 -15.80 8.31 6.92
C ASP A 193 -15.86 9.83 6.73
N THR A 194 -16.42 10.55 7.71
CA THR A 194 -16.55 12.00 7.67
C THR A 194 -15.19 12.69 7.74
N GLU A 195 -14.29 12.20 8.60
CA GLU A 195 -12.91 12.69 8.70
C GLU A 195 -12.16 12.46 7.38
N LEU A 196 -12.24 11.26 6.83
CA LEU A 196 -11.58 10.89 5.58
C LEU A 196 -12.10 11.73 4.38
N PHE A 197 -13.41 11.97 4.32
CA PHE A 197 -14.00 12.83 3.29
C PHE A 197 -13.56 14.30 3.42
N LYS A 198 -13.44 14.82 4.65
CA LYS A 198 -12.87 16.17 4.89
C LYS A 198 -11.41 16.25 4.46
N LEU A 199 -10.61 15.24 4.77
CA LEU A 199 -9.22 15.14 4.33
C LEU A 199 -9.11 15.13 2.80
N MET A 200 -9.96 14.36 2.12
CA MET A 200 -10.03 14.33 0.65
C MET A 200 -10.34 15.71 0.06
N GLY A 201 -11.35 16.41 0.58
CA GLY A 201 -11.71 17.76 0.11
C GLY A 201 -10.59 18.79 0.32
N ASN A 202 -9.91 18.72 1.47
CA ASN A 202 -8.75 19.57 1.76
C ASN A 202 -7.57 19.26 0.83
N ALA A 203 -7.28 17.98 0.58
CA ALA A 203 -6.22 17.56 -0.33
C ALA A 203 -6.51 18.02 -1.76
N GLU A 204 -7.74 17.87 -2.25
CA GLU A 204 -8.14 18.33 -3.59
C GLU A 204 -8.01 19.85 -3.73
N THR A 205 -8.42 20.61 -2.71
CA THR A 205 -8.32 22.07 -2.70
C THR A 205 -6.87 22.54 -2.72
N ARG A 206 -5.97 21.82 -2.02
CA ARG A 206 -4.53 22.13 -1.94
C ARG A 206 -3.71 21.60 -3.12
N GLY A 207 -4.32 20.85 -4.04
CA GLY A 207 -3.58 20.23 -5.14
C GLY A 207 -2.67 19.09 -4.68
N TRP A 208 -3.10 18.29 -3.69
CA TRP A 208 -2.35 17.15 -3.18
C TRP A 208 -2.92 15.85 -3.72
N TRP A 209 -2.06 14.97 -4.24
CA TRP A 209 -2.49 13.69 -4.83
C TRP A 209 -3.20 12.75 -3.85
N THR A 210 -3.03 12.95 -2.54
CA THR A 210 -3.77 12.25 -1.47
C THR A 210 -5.28 12.21 -1.68
N TYR A 211 -5.89 13.21 -2.36
CA TYR A 211 -7.32 13.15 -2.69
C TYR A 211 -7.67 11.92 -3.55
N ALA A 212 -6.80 11.59 -4.51
CA ALA A 212 -6.98 10.48 -5.42
C ALA A 212 -6.80 9.16 -4.68
N GLU A 213 -5.79 9.06 -3.81
CA GLU A 213 -5.57 7.89 -2.94
C GLU A 213 -6.80 7.60 -2.07
N ILE A 214 -7.37 8.62 -1.43
CA ILE A 214 -8.57 8.47 -0.59
C ILE A 214 -9.77 7.99 -1.41
N ALA A 215 -10.00 8.58 -2.59
CA ALA A 215 -11.09 8.15 -3.48
C ALA A 215 -10.92 6.68 -3.93
N GLU A 216 -9.69 6.26 -4.22
CA GLU A 216 -9.37 4.87 -4.58
C GLU A 216 -9.60 3.90 -3.43
N VAL A 217 -9.30 4.31 -2.18
CA VAL A 217 -9.57 3.49 -0.99
C VAL A 217 -11.06 3.23 -0.82
N PHE A 218 -11.91 4.25 -0.91
CA PHE A 218 -13.37 4.05 -0.87
C PHE A 218 -13.85 3.10 -1.97
N ARG A 219 -13.32 3.26 -3.19
CA ARG A 219 -13.62 2.39 -4.32
C ARG A 219 -13.21 0.94 -4.08
N GLY A 220 -12.00 0.73 -3.56
CA GLY A 220 -11.44 -0.60 -3.27
C GLY A 220 -12.25 -1.36 -2.22
N GLU A 221 -12.70 -0.67 -1.17
CA GLU A 221 -13.38 -1.27 -0.03
C GLU A 221 -14.91 -1.29 -0.13
N THR A 222 -15.48 -0.75 -1.21
CA THR A 222 -16.94 -0.69 -1.43
C THR A 222 -17.64 -2.05 -1.27
N HIS A 223 -17.02 -3.12 -1.76
CA HIS A 223 -17.58 -4.48 -1.71
C HIS A 223 -17.77 -5.05 -0.29
N ARG A 224 -17.17 -4.41 0.73
CA ARG A 224 -17.28 -4.80 2.14
C ARG A 224 -18.26 -3.92 2.92
N MET A 225 -18.83 -2.90 2.29
CA MET A 225 -19.72 -1.95 2.94
C MET A 225 -21.14 -2.50 3.05
N VAL A 226 -21.80 -2.19 4.16
CA VAL A 226 -23.25 -2.39 4.30
C VAL A 226 -24.01 -1.36 3.44
N PRO A 227 -25.19 -1.69 2.90
CA PRO A 227 -25.92 -0.83 1.96
C PRO A 227 -26.17 0.60 2.46
N GLU A 228 -26.50 0.75 3.74
CA GLU A 228 -26.81 2.04 4.37
C GLU A 228 -25.60 2.97 4.36
N ARG A 229 -24.42 2.42 4.65
CA ARG A 229 -23.16 3.15 4.62
C ARG A 229 -22.74 3.49 3.20
N ALA A 230 -22.86 2.53 2.27
CA ALA A 230 -22.60 2.78 0.86
C ALA A 230 -23.49 3.90 0.32
N LYS A 231 -24.77 3.96 0.74
CA LYS A 231 -25.70 5.04 0.40
C LYS A 231 -25.28 6.39 0.99
N ALA A 232 -24.85 6.44 2.25
CA ALA A 232 -24.36 7.68 2.85
C ALA A 232 -23.13 8.23 2.11
N LEU A 233 -22.16 7.36 1.79
CA LEU A 233 -20.98 7.73 1.00
C LEU A 233 -21.34 8.13 -0.42
N TYR A 234 -22.25 7.41 -1.09
CA TYR A 234 -22.75 7.76 -2.42
C TYR A 234 -23.23 9.23 -2.45
N LEU A 235 -24.06 9.61 -1.47
CA LEU A 235 -24.62 10.97 -1.39
C LEU A 235 -23.56 12.04 -1.12
N LEU A 236 -22.54 11.73 -0.31
CA LEU A 236 -21.41 12.64 -0.06
C LEU A 236 -20.58 12.86 -1.34
N PHE A 237 -20.22 11.77 -2.03
CA PHE A 237 -19.48 11.85 -3.28
C PHE A 237 -20.29 12.54 -4.38
N GLU A 238 -21.58 12.26 -4.50
CA GLU A 238 -22.49 12.91 -5.47
C GLU A 238 -22.57 14.42 -5.22
N ARG A 239 -22.70 14.85 -3.97
CA ARG A 239 -22.68 16.28 -3.61
C ARG A 239 -21.39 16.94 -4.07
N ARG A 240 -20.23 16.37 -3.73
CA ARG A 240 -18.93 16.93 -4.11
C ARG A 240 -18.72 16.92 -5.62
N TRP A 241 -19.17 15.88 -6.30
CA TRP A 241 -19.11 15.79 -7.76
C TRP A 241 -19.96 16.88 -8.42
N ASN A 242 -21.18 17.13 -7.93
CA ASN A 242 -22.02 18.22 -8.44
C ASN A 242 -21.40 19.60 -8.21
N GLU A 243 -20.82 19.86 -7.02
CA GLU A 243 -20.10 21.10 -6.72
C GLU A 243 -18.95 21.35 -7.70
N LEU A 244 -18.10 20.34 -7.92
CA LEU A 244 -16.97 20.46 -8.84
C LEU A 244 -17.43 20.57 -10.30
N ARG A 245 -18.50 19.88 -10.69
CA ARG A 245 -19.09 19.99 -12.03
C ARG A 245 -19.58 21.41 -12.31
N GLU A 246 -20.29 22.02 -11.37
CA GLU A 246 -20.78 23.40 -11.50
C GLU A 246 -19.61 24.39 -11.64
N GLN A 247 -18.55 24.22 -10.84
CA GLN A 247 -17.34 25.05 -10.94
C GLN A 247 -16.65 24.88 -12.31
N MET A 248 -16.65 23.68 -12.89
CA MET A 248 -16.13 23.42 -14.23
C MET A 248 -16.97 24.06 -15.35
N GLU A 249 -18.29 23.96 -15.26
CA GLU A 249 -19.23 24.55 -16.23
C GLU A 249 -19.11 26.07 -16.27
N GLN A 250 -18.82 26.71 -15.13
CA GLN A 250 -18.47 28.12 -15.02
C GLN A 250 -17.07 28.47 -15.57
N GLN A 251 -16.42 27.55 -16.30
CA GLN A 251 -15.08 27.66 -16.90
C GLN A 251 -13.91 27.88 -15.91
N LYS A 252 -14.10 27.62 -14.61
CA LYS A 252 -13.05 27.84 -13.58
C LYS A 252 -12.10 26.65 -13.38
N LEU A 253 -12.37 25.50 -14.01
CA LEU A 253 -11.61 24.26 -13.80
C LEU A 253 -11.49 23.49 -15.12
N LYS A 254 -10.30 23.48 -15.74
CA LYS A 254 -10.07 22.72 -17.00
C LYS A 254 -9.13 21.53 -16.88
N VAL A 255 -8.28 21.47 -15.86
CA VAL A 255 -7.46 20.35 -15.38
C VAL A 255 -6.62 20.97 -14.25
N LYS A 256 -6.42 20.25 -13.14
CA LYS A 256 -5.60 20.70 -12.03
C LYS A 256 -4.31 19.88 -11.98
N GLU A 257 -3.25 20.51 -11.47
CA GLU A 257 -2.00 19.83 -11.14
C GLU A 257 -2.03 19.40 -9.68
N TYR A 258 -1.73 18.14 -9.43
CA TYR A 258 -1.67 17.55 -8.10
C TYR A 258 -0.27 17.03 -7.82
N VAL A 259 0.31 17.48 -6.72
CA VAL A 259 1.64 17.06 -6.27
C VAL A 259 1.51 15.76 -5.49
N ASP A 260 2.27 14.74 -5.90
CA ASP A 260 2.44 13.49 -5.17
C ASP A 260 3.74 13.55 -4.36
N TYR A 261 3.59 13.83 -3.06
CA TYR A 261 4.73 13.90 -2.14
C TYR A 261 5.38 12.54 -1.88
N GLY A 262 4.67 11.43 -2.14
CA GLY A 262 5.17 10.06 -2.00
C GLY A 262 6.03 9.60 -3.18
N GLU A 263 5.90 10.24 -4.34
CA GLU A 263 6.65 9.88 -5.55
C GLU A 263 7.68 10.97 -5.92
N VAL A 264 8.95 10.72 -5.60
CA VAL A 264 10.08 11.63 -5.86
C VAL A 264 10.88 11.20 -7.08
N GLU A 265 11.08 12.13 -8.01
CA GLU A 265 12.02 12.03 -9.12
C GLU A 265 13.37 12.66 -8.73
N LEU A 266 14.36 11.80 -8.49
CA LEU A 266 15.71 12.26 -8.17
C LEU A 266 16.47 12.67 -9.43
N ARG A 267 17.05 13.87 -9.42
CA ARG A 267 17.82 14.42 -10.54
C ARG A 267 19.25 14.70 -10.12
N ALA A 268 20.22 14.18 -10.88
CA ALA A 268 21.64 14.33 -10.55
C ALA A 268 22.15 15.77 -10.77
N THR A 269 21.63 16.44 -11.80
CA THR A 269 22.12 17.74 -12.31
C THR A 269 21.18 18.91 -12.05
N ASP A 270 20.01 18.65 -11.47
CA ASP A 270 18.92 19.60 -11.27
C ASP A 270 18.30 19.43 -9.88
N ASN A 271 17.40 20.35 -9.54
CA ASN A 271 16.52 20.16 -8.39
C ASN A 271 15.65 18.92 -8.61
N SER A 272 15.70 17.99 -7.65
CA SER A 272 14.78 16.86 -7.60
C SER A 272 13.37 17.37 -7.36
N VAL A 273 12.37 16.65 -7.86
CA VAL A 273 10.98 17.11 -7.81
C VAL A 273 10.05 16.01 -7.34
N PHE A 274 8.92 16.44 -6.77
CA PHE A 274 7.76 15.59 -6.59
C PHE A 274 7.06 15.38 -7.93
N LYS A 275 6.51 14.20 -8.13
CA LYS A 275 5.72 13.93 -9.33
C LYS A 275 4.45 14.78 -9.32
N VAL A 276 4.07 15.24 -10.51
CA VAL A 276 2.86 16.03 -10.72
C VAL A 276 1.90 15.28 -11.62
N HIS A 277 0.67 15.13 -11.13
CA HIS A 277 -0.43 14.50 -11.85
C HIS A 277 -1.37 15.57 -12.38
N LYS A 278 -1.57 15.60 -13.70
CA LYS A 278 -2.55 16.50 -14.33
C LYS A 278 -3.87 15.77 -14.46
N GLU A 279 -4.88 16.17 -13.67
CA GLU A 279 -6.16 15.46 -13.64
C GLU A 279 -7.36 16.41 -13.52
N ASN A 280 -8.49 15.98 -14.09
CA ASN A 280 -9.80 16.49 -13.73
C ASN A 280 -10.41 15.58 -12.64
N PRO A 281 -10.74 16.09 -11.43
CA PRO A 281 -11.24 15.26 -10.34
C PRO A 281 -12.64 14.67 -10.61
N CYS A 282 -13.46 15.31 -11.45
CA CYS A 282 -14.84 14.89 -11.70
C CYS A 282 -14.97 13.44 -12.22
N PRO A 283 -14.23 13.00 -13.25
CA PRO A 283 -14.20 11.60 -13.69
C PRO A 283 -13.83 10.59 -12.59
N ARG A 284 -12.96 10.94 -11.64
CA ARG A 284 -12.59 10.02 -10.54
C ARG A 284 -13.71 9.90 -9.51
N LEU A 285 -14.30 11.02 -9.11
CA LEU A 285 -15.45 10.99 -8.21
C LEU A 285 -16.62 10.26 -8.84
N LEU A 286 -16.91 10.50 -10.13
CA LEU A 286 -17.96 9.79 -10.86
C LEU A 286 -17.74 8.28 -10.88
N ARG A 287 -16.49 7.84 -11.13
CA ARG A 287 -16.14 6.41 -11.03
C ARG A 287 -16.40 5.87 -9.63
N THR A 288 -16.01 6.59 -8.59
CA THR A 288 -16.22 6.19 -7.19
C THR A 288 -17.71 6.06 -6.86
N ILE A 289 -18.53 7.04 -7.28
CA ILE A 289 -20.00 7.02 -7.15
C ILE A 289 -20.59 5.77 -7.82
N ASN A 290 -20.17 5.48 -9.05
CA ASN A 290 -20.69 4.35 -9.81
C ASN A 290 -20.25 2.99 -9.25
N PHE A 291 -19.14 2.92 -8.52
CA PHE A 291 -18.77 1.74 -7.74
C PHE A 291 -19.63 1.57 -6.49
N LEU A 292 -19.99 2.68 -5.81
CA LEU A 292 -20.88 2.66 -4.63
C LEU A 292 -22.33 2.34 -4.99
N ALA A 293 -22.80 2.74 -6.17
CA ALA A 293 -24.20 2.66 -6.59
C ALA A 293 -24.86 1.26 -6.42
N PRO A 294 -24.23 0.14 -6.83
CA PRO A 294 -24.82 -1.19 -6.66
C PRO A 294 -25.02 -1.56 -5.18
N MET A 295 -24.03 -1.29 -4.32
CA MET A 295 -24.13 -1.57 -2.89
C MET A 295 -25.13 -0.65 -2.20
N ALA A 296 -25.18 0.61 -2.61
CA ALA A 296 -26.12 1.62 -2.11
C ALA A 296 -27.57 1.42 -2.60
N ARG A 297 -27.81 0.55 -3.59
CA ARG A 297 -29.08 0.43 -4.33
C ARG A 297 -29.54 1.78 -4.92
N MET A 298 -28.59 2.55 -5.43
CA MET A 298 -28.79 3.85 -6.04
C MET A 298 -28.51 3.75 -7.56
N PRO A 299 -29.08 4.63 -8.39
CA PRO A 299 -28.75 4.66 -9.81
C PRO A 299 -27.29 5.05 -10.04
N ALA A 300 -26.65 4.48 -11.06
CA ALA A 300 -25.36 4.97 -11.53
C ALA A 300 -25.54 6.32 -12.23
N LEU A 301 -24.60 7.24 -12.03
CA LEU A 301 -24.59 8.54 -12.67
C LEU A 301 -23.90 8.46 -14.04
N LYS A 302 -24.42 9.25 -14.99
CA LYS A 302 -23.86 9.38 -16.34
C LYS A 302 -22.85 10.52 -16.40
N ASP A 303 -21.85 10.37 -17.26
CA ASP A 303 -20.96 11.48 -17.60
C ASP A 303 -21.78 12.57 -18.31
N PRO A 304 -21.59 13.88 -18.00
CA PRO A 304 -22.25 14.99 -18.70
C PRO A 304 -22.06 14.97 -20.22
N LYS A 305 -21.05 14.27 -20.77
CA LYS A 305 -20.90 14.06 -22.22
C LYS A 305 -21.73 12.90 -22.81
N GLY A 306 -22.62 12.29 -22.03
CA GLY A 306 -23.52 11.23 -22.49
C GLY A 306 -22.85 9.89 -22.81
N LYS A 307 -21.55 9.74 -22.52
CA LYS A 307 -20.88 8.43 -22.59
C LYS A 307 -21.24 7.65 -21.34
N ASP A 308 -21.93 6.51 -21.52
CA ASP A 308 -22.06 5.52 -20.48
C ASP A 308 -20.65 5.13 -20.02
N THR A 309 -20.29 5.43 -18.78
CA THR A 309 -19.06 4.94 -18.15
C THR A 309 -19.21 3.48 -17.74
N GLY A 310 -20.04 2.73 -18.48
CA GLY A 310 -20.37 1.34 -18.28
C GLY A 310 -19.11 0.55 -18.01
N SER A 311 -18.91 0.28 -16.72
CA SER A 311 -18.03 -0.76 -16.25
C SER A 311 -18.48 -2.02 -16.98
N LYS A 312 -17.70 -2.46 -17.98
CA LYS A 312 -17.64 -3.89 -18.26
C LYS A 312 -17.13 -4.52 -16.98
N ALA A 313 -18.06 -4.86 -16.10
CA ALA A 313 -17.84 -5.81 -15.03
C ALA A 313 -17.46 -7.14 -15.70
N SER A 314 -16.17 -7.32 -16.02
CA SER A 314 -15.65 -8.67 -16.22
C SER A 314 -15.59 -9.29 -14.84
N GLY A 315 -16.69 -9.94 -14.45
CA GLY A 315 -16.65 -11.01 -13.48
C GLY A 315 -15.78 -12.12 -14.04
N LYS A 316 -14.46 -12.03 -13.82
CA LYS A 316 -13.60 -13.21 -13.76
C LYS A 316 -13.40 -13.49 -12.27
N GLN A 317 -14.17 -14.45 -11.77
CA GLN A 317 -13.81 -15.17 -10.55
C GLN A 317 -12.35 -15.62 -10.66
N PRO A 318 -11.53 -15.49 -9.61
CA PRO A 318 -10.23 -16.13 -9.60
C PRO A 318 -10.44 -17.64 -9.65
N ALA A 319 -9.89 -18.27 -10.68
CA ALA A 319 -9.90 -19.71 -10.83
C ALA A 319 -9.19 -20.36 -9.63
N THR A 320 -9.89 -21.29 -9.00
CA THR A 320 -9.34 -22.31 -8.11
C THR A 320 -8.23 -23.08 -8.85
N PRO A 321 -7.04 -23.29 -8.26
CA PRO A 321 -6.05 -24.19 -8.84
C PRO A 321 -6.49 -25.63 -8.57
N GLY A 322 -7.35 -26.16 -9.45
CA GLY A 322 -7.77 -27.56 -9.48
C GLY A 322 -6.94 -28.36 -10.47
N GLY A 323 -6.27 -29.41 -9.97
CA GLY A 323 -5.29 -30.25 -10.66
C GLY A 323 -5.65 -30.70 -12.08
N GLY A 324 -4.78 -30.36 -13.03
CA GLY A 324 -4.69 -31.03 -14.32
C GLY A 324 -3.85 -32.30 -14.19
N SER A 325 -4.48 -33.43 -13.90
CA SER A 325 -3.87 -34.75 -14.10
C SER A 325 -4.42 -35.35 -15.40
N LYS A 326 -3.67 -35.17 -16.49
CA LYS A 326 -3.88 -35.88 -17.76
C LYS A 326 -3.74 -37.39 -17.51
N ARG A 327 -4.86 -38.13 -17.59
CA ARG A 327 -4.80 -39.59 -17.79
C ARG A 327 -4.46 -39.85 -19.25
N GLN A 328 -3.25 -40.36 -19.48
CA GLN A 328 -2.91 -41.10 -20.68
C GLN A 328 -3.63 -42.46 -20.62
N ALA A 329 -4.38 -42.78 -21.67
CA ALA A 329 -4.85 -44.13 -21.94
C ALA A 329 -3.75 -44.89 -22.72
N PRO A 330 -3.47 -46.17 -22.42
CA PRO A 330 -2.78 -47.02 -23.36
C PRO A 330 -3.79 -47.76 -24.26
N ALA A 331 -3.34 -47.95 -25.50
CA ALA A 331 -3.98 -48.73 -26.54
C ALA A 331 -3.76 -50.25 -26.38
N GLY A 332 -4.59 -51.04 -27.07
CA GLY A 332 -4.47 -52.49 -27.25
C GLY A 332 -5.66 -53.21 -26.61
N GLY A 333 -6.57 -53.88 -27.31
CA GLY A 333 -6.48 -54.56 -28.60
C GLY A 333 -6.54 -56.07 -28.36
N GLY A 334 -7.62 -56.73 -28.79
CA GLY A 334 -7.62 -58.17 -29.05
C GLY A 334 -8.64 -59.05 -28.33
N ALA A 335 -9.61 -59.52 -29.11
CA ALA A 335 -10.18 -60.88 -29.12
C ALA A 335 -11.07 -61.38 -27.96
N GLN A 336 -12.36 -61.53 -28.28
CA GLN A 336 -13.21 -62.65 -27.82
C GLN A 336 -12.67 -63.99 -28.37
N PRO A 337 -12.90 -65.12 -27.67
CA PRO A 337 -14.05 -65.95 -28.03
C PRO A 337 -14.79 -66.60 -26.84
N ALA A 338 -15.86 -67.31 -27.19
CA ALA A 338 -16.92 -67.85 -26.37
C ALA A 338 -16.55 -69.00 -25.41
N GLN A 339 -17.39 -69.15 -24.37
CA GLN A 339 -17.92 -70.31 -23.61
C GLN A 339 -17.30 -71.72 -23.84
N PRO A 340 -17.30 -72.67 -22.84
CA PRO A 340 -18.49 -73.01 -22.03
C PRO A 340 -18.30 -73.59 -20.59
N ALA A 341 -19.45 -73.65 -19.88
CA ALA A 341 -19.96 -74.71 -18.97
C ALA A 341 -19.30 -75.08 -17.62
N LYS A 342 -20.17 -75.01 -16.59
CA LYS A 342 -20.46 -75.96 -15.49
C LYS A 342 -19.49 -76.18 -14.31
N LYS A 343 -20.07 -75.98 -13.12
CA LYS A 343 -20.10 -76.77 -11.84
C LYS A 343 -20.15 -75.75 -10.70
N THR A 344 -21.06 -75.77 -9.73
CA THR A 344 -21.97 -76.78 -9.16
C THR A 344 -23.12 -76.04 -8.50
#